data_AF-X1W327-F1
#
_entry.id   AF-X1W327-F1
#
_cell.length_a   1.000
_cell.length_b   1.000
_cell.length_c   1.000
_cell.angle_alpha   90.00
_cell.angle_beta   90.00
_cell.angle_gamma   90.00
#
_symmetry.space_group_name_H-M   'P 1'
#
loop_
_entity.id
_entity.type
_entity.pdbx_description
1 polymer ?
#
loop_
_entity_poly.entity_id
_entity_poly.type
_entity_poly.pdbx_seq_one_letter_code
_entity_poly.pdbx_strand_id
1 'polypeptide(L)' 'MRGPSIDWGVILLNPGDLLAEKAHGHNFIDETFFFFEGNGIMIINDKEIEALEGSVFLVEPKEMHNIRNESSKAIKIV' A
#
# COMPACT_ATOMS: atom_id res chain seq x y z
N MET A 1 4.12 9.58 8.59
CA MET A 1 3.71 10.52 9.66
C MET A 1 2.31 10.97 9.30
N ARG A 2 1.32 10.83 10.20
CA ARG A 2 -0.07 11.13 9.83
C ARG A 2 -0.36 12.63 9.93
N GLY A 3 -0.75 13.25 8.82
CA GLY A 3 -1.05 14.67 8.76
C GLY A 3 -2.56 14.92 8.83
N PRO A 4 -2.99 16.19 9.05
CA PRO A 4 -4.42 16.53 9.13
C PRO A 4 -5.15 16.36 7.79
N SER A 5 -4.42 16.29 6.68
CA SER A 5 -4.97 16.24 5.32
C SER A 5 -4.14 15.40 4.34
N ILE A 6 -2.99 14.89 4.76
CA ILE A 6 -2.10 14.06 3.95
C ILE A 6 -1.29 13.15 4.86
N ASP A 7 -1.26 11.87 4.54
CA ASP A 7 -0.37 10.91 5.15
C ASP A 7 0.78 10.65 4.16
N TRP A 8 2.01 10.76 4.66
CA TRP A 8 3.20 10.52 3.84
C TRP A 8 4.27 9.81 4.67
N GLY A 9 4.95 8.86 4.06
CA GLY A 9 5.99 8.07 4.70
C GLY A 9 6.73 7.20 3.70
N VAL A 10 7.71 6.46 4.19
CA VAL A 10 8.32 5.36 3.46
C VAL A 10 8.01 4.10 4.22
N ILE A 11 7.45 3.13 3.52
CA ILE A 11 7.11 1.81 4.03
C ILE A 11 8.15 0.83 3.48
N LEU A 12 8.72 0.02 4.37
CA LEU A 12 9.57 -1.11 4.02
C LEU A 12 8.83 -2.39 4.43
N LEU A 13 8.52 -3.26 3.48
CA LEU A 13 7.96 -4.58 3.76
C LEU A 13 8.98 -5.66 3.39
N ASN A 14 9.35 -6.51 4.34
CA ASN A 14 10.18 -7.69 4.08
C ASN A 14 9.35 -8.80 3.41
N PRO A 15 9.99 -9.84 2.84
CA PRO A 15 9.28 -11.02 2.35
C PRO A 15 8.31 -11.59 3.40
N GLY A 16 7.03 -11.69 3.02
CA GLY A 16 5.94 -12.16 3.88
C GLY A 16 5.25 -11.08 4.72
N ASP A 17 5.77 -9.86 4.76
CA ASP A 17 5.16 -8.76 5.52
C ASP A 17 3.87 -8.26 4.85
N LEU A 18 3.00 -7.73 5.70
CA LEU A 18 1.77 -7.01 5.35
C LEU A 18 1.90 -5.57 5.87
N LEU A 19 1.33 -4.59 5.16
CA LEU A 19 1.26 -3.20 5.64
C LEU A 19 0.54 -3.12 6.99
N ALA A 20 -0.55 -3.88 7.14
CA ALA A 20 -1.26 -4.04 8.40
C ALA A 20 -1.83 -5.45 8.54
N GLU A 21 -2.05 -5.92 9.79
CA GLU A 21 -2.67 -7.22 10.07
C GLU A 21 -4.08 -7.35 9.46
N LYS A 22 -4.78 -6.22 9.29
CA LYS A 22 -6.12 -6.15 8.70
C LYS A 22 -6.16 -5.00 7.70
N ALA A 23 -6.95 -5.16 6.64
CA ALA A 23 -7.25 -4.07 5.73
C ALA A 23 -7.88 -2.89 6.48
N HIS A 24 -7.58 -1.67 6.03
CA HIS A 24 -8.08 -0.44 6.62
C HIS A 24 -8.48 0.55 5.54
N GLY A 25 -9.24 1.58 5.90
CA GLY A 25 -9.70 2.59 4.97
C GLY A 25 -9.94 3.92 5.66
N HIS A 26 -10.00 4.98 4.87
CA HIS A 26 -10.15 6.35 5.35
C HIS A 26 -11.50 6.93 4.92
N ASN A 27 -12.18 7.65 5.81
CA ASN A 27 -13.52 8.17 5.50
C ASN A 27 -13.51 9.40 4.57
N PHE A 28 -12.43 10.17 4.58
CA PHE A 28 -12.38 11.50 3.97
C PHE A 28 -11.10 11.79 3.18
N ILE A 29 -10.04 11.02 3.42
CA ILE A 29 -8.70 11.26 2.86
C ILE A 29 -8.46 10.16 1.83
N ASP A 30 -8.02 10.55 0.65
CA ASP A 30 -7.43 9.66 -0.34
C ASP A 30 -5.99 9.31 0.04
N GLU A 31 -5.54 8.12 -0.33
CA GLU A 31 -4.18 7.67 -0.04
C GLU A 31 -3.51 7.17 -1.32
N THR A 32 -2.32 7.67 -1.60
CA THR A 32 -1.56 7.29 -2.79
C THR A 32 -0.39 6.42 -2.41
N PHE A 33 -0.25 5.27 -3.06
CA PHE A 33 0.88 4.37 -2.88
C PHE A 33 1.73 4.30 -4.16
N PHE A 34 3.03 4.57 -4.03
CA PHE A 34 4.01 4.44 -5.11
C PHE A 34 5.04 3.35 -4.79
N PHE A 35 5.01 2.26 -5.57
CA PHE A 35 5.93 1.13 -5.44
C PHE A 35 7.23 1.46 -6.18
N PHE A 36 8.17 2.11 -5.50
CA PHE A 36 9.38 2.61 -6.14
C PHE A 36 10.55 1.63 -6.16
N GLU A 37 10.50 0.56 -5.36
CA GLU A 37 11.51 -0.52 -5.38
C GLU A 37 10.83 -1.87 -5.12
N GLY A 38 10.90 -2.78 -6.10
CA GLY A 38 10.34 -4.13 -6.04
C GLY A 38 8.84 -4.24 -6.33
N ASN A 39 8.37 -5.48 -6.45
CA ASN A 39 6.99 -5.83 -6.79
C ASN A 39 6.24 -6.33 -5.54
N GLY A 40 4.98 -5.94 -5.39
CA GLY A 40 4.09 -6.42 -4.32
C GLY A 40 2.70 -6.74 -4.83
N ILE A 41 1.78 -6.94 -3.88
CA ILE A 41 0.35 -7.09 -4.15
C ILE A 41 -0.38 -5.95 -3.45
N MET A 42 -1.07 -5.11 -4.23
CA MET A 42 -2.02 -4.14 -3.71
C MET A 42 -3.38 -4.80 -3.56
N ILE A 43 -4.01 -4.66 -2.41
CA ILE A 43 -5.34 -5.23 -2.15
C ILE A 43 -6.28 -4.05 -1.94
N ILE A 44 -7.32 -3.91 -2.79
CA ILE A 44 -8.35 -2.87 -2.66
C ILE A 44 -9.72 -3.54 -2.72
N ASN A 45 -10.54 -3.35 -1.69
CA ASN A 45 -11.88 -3.95 -1.56
C ASN A 45 -11.86 -5.46 -1.87
N ASP A 46 -10.93 -6.17 -1.20
CA ASP A 46 -10.69 -7.62 -1.32
C ASP A 46 -10.23 -8.11 -2.71
N LYS A 47 -9.89 -7.19 -3.63
CA LYS A 47 -9.30 -7.54 -4.93
C LYS A 47 -7.79 -7.40 -4.88
N GLU A 48 -7.10 -8.48 -5.19
CA GLU A 48 -5.64 -8.48 -5.34
C GLU A 48 -5.25 -7.98 -6.73
N ILE A 49 -4.34 -7.02 -6.77
CA ILE A 49 -3.80 -6.41 -7.98
C ILE A 49 -2.28 -6.49 -7.89
N GLU A 50 -1.65 -7.01 -8.94
CA GLU A 50 -0.19 -7.04 -9.03
C GLU A 50 0.34 -5.61 -9.10
N ALA A 51 1.20 -5.25 -8.14
CA ALA A 51 1.84 -3.94 -8.05
C ALA A 51 3.30 -4.08 -8.46
N LEU A 52 3.58 -3.88 -9.74
CA LEU A 52 4.95 -3.89 -10.26
C LEU A 52 5.70 -2.64 -9.82
N GLU A 53 7.04 -2.71 -9.75
CA GLU A 53 7.88 -1.53 -9.55
C GLU A 53 7.50 -0.44 -10.58
N GLY A 54 7.34 0.80 -10.09
CA GLY A 54 6.84 1.93 -10.85
C GLY A 54 5.32 2.14 -10.77
N SER A 55 4.55 1.19 -10.23
CA SER A 55 3.10 1.30 -10.12
C SER A 55 2.67 2.36 -9.10
N VAL A 56 1.60 3.08 -9.44
CA VAL A 56 0.96 4.06 -8.56
C VAL A 56 -0.50 3.68 -8.38
N PHE A 57 -0.96 3.67 -7.14
CA PHE A 57 -2.35 3.40 -6.78
C PHE A 57 -2.91 4.59 -6.02
N LEU A 58 -4.08 5.06 -6.42
CA LEU A 58 -4.91 5.95 -5.63
C LEU A 58 -5.98 5.09 -4.95
N VAL A 59 -6.03 5.14 -3.62
CA VAL A 59 -7.12 4.54 -2.83
C VAL A 59 -8.10 5.64 -2.48
N GLU A 60 -9.32 5.50 -2.96
CA GLU A 60 -10.38 6.48 -2.77
C GLU A 60 -10.96 6.42 -1.34
N PRO A 61 -11.58 7.50 -0.84
CA PRO A 61 -12.28 7.47 0.42
C PRO A 61 -13.28 6.31 0.51
N LYS A 62 -13.28 5.63 1.66
CA LYS A 62 -14.10 4.44 2.02
C LYS A 62 -13.67 3.13 1.35
N GLU A 63 -12.66 3.15 0.49
CA GLU A 63 -12.05 1.91 0.04
C GLU A 63 -11.18 1.31 1.15
N MET A 64 -11.30 -0.01 1.32
CA MET A 64 -10.46 -0.77 2.23
C MET A 64 -9.24 -1.26 1.46
N HIS A 65 -8.06 -1.08 2.03
CA HIS A 65 -6.83 -1.48 1.38
C HIS A 65 -5.81 -2.12 2.33
N ASN A 66 -4.89 -2.87 1.73
CA ASN A 66 -3.69 -3.42 2.36
C ASN A 66 -2.62 -3.65 1.29
N ILE A 67 -1.38 -3.88 1.72
CA ILE A 67 -0.28 -4.25 0.84
C ILE A 67 0.39 -5.49 1.38
N ARG A 68 0.70 -6.45 0.51
CA ARG A 68 1.41 -7.69 0.86
C ARG A 68 2.68 -7.81 0.03
N ASN A 69 3.77 -8.21 0.67
CA ASN A 69 5.00 -8.58 -0.04
C ASN A 69 5.14 -10.10 -0.11
N GLU A 70 4.83 -10.70 -1.25
CA GLU A 70 5.05 -12.13 -1.51
C GLU A 70 6.37 -12.43 -2.23
N SER A 71 7.17 -11.39 -2.51
CA SER A 71 8.43 -11.55 -3.21
C SER A 71 9.52 -12.10 -2.29
N SER A 72 10.67 -12.46 -2.86
CA SER A 72 11.85 -12.92 -2.10
C SER A 72 12.76 -11.79 -1.63
N LYS A 73 12.39 -10.53 -1.88
CA LYS A 73 13.18 -9.34 -1.50
C LYS A 73 12.30 -8.35 -0.75
N ALA A 74 12.92 -7.43 -0.02
CA ALA A 74 12.16 -6.33 0.56
C ALA A 74 11.65 -5.39 -0.55
N ILE A 75 10.50 -4.77 -0.32
CA ILE A 75 9.93 -3.74 -1.20
C ILE A 75 9.83 -2.41 -0.46
N LYS A 76 9.92 -1.32 -1.22
CA LYS A 76 9.77 0.03 -0.68
C LYS A 76 8.67 0.80 -1.39
N ILE A 77 7.85 1.44 -0.58
CA ILE A 77 6.63 2.10 -1.01
C ILE A 77 6.59 3.47 -0.34
N VAL A 78 6.09 4.46 -1.07
CA VAL A 78 5.73 5.78 -0.52
C VAL A 78 4.23 5.87 -0.43
#